data_AF-A0A9Q9EK08-F1
#
_entry.id   AF-A0A9Q9EK08-F1
#
_cell.length_a   1.000
_cell.length_b   1.000
_cell.length_c   1.000
_cell.angle_alpha   90.00
_cell.angle_beta   90.00
_cell.angle_gamma   90.00
#
_symmetry.space_group_name_H-M   'P 1'
#
loop_
_entity.id
_entity.type
_entity.pdbx_description
1 polymer ?
#
loop_
_entity_poly.entity_id
_entity_poly.type
_entity_poly.pdbx_seq_one_letter_code
_entity_poly.pdbx_strand_id
1 'polypeptide(L)'
;MDARIDRDAQLKQLGSQSRLPTQTWYEWFWGIKTKGGPARAIDAATSESLRTAFIQMLDQTEPPAVFKPSEVATQLKQSQLADLGYEKWEEALPAVYHLAFEYREIGEAVILRKGKLLPEDASIEDLDGPIKIGRASS
;
A
#
# COMPACT_ATOMS: atom_id res chain seq x y z
N MET A 1 -36.49 -22.36 34.97
CA MET A 1 -36.32 -22.64 33.54
C MET A 1 -36.60 -21.32 32.81
N ASP A 2 -35.70 -20.63 32.13
CA ASP A 2 -34.28 -20.85 31.89
C ASP A 2 -33.65 -19.50 31.48
N ALA A 3 -33.32 -18.64 32.45
CA ALA A 3 -32.62 -17.35 32.20
C ALA A 3 -31.12 -17.53 31.84
N ARG A 4 -30.74 -18.74 31.40
CA ARG A 4 -29.37 -19.12 31.01
C ARG A 4 -29.18 -19.09 29.50
N ILE A 5 -30.26 -19.08 28.72
CA ILE A 5 -30.23 -19.02 27.25
C ILE A 5 -30.39 -17.55 26.81
N ASP A 6 -29.42 -16.71 27.17
CA ASP A 6 -29.27 -15.39 26.53
C ASP A 6 -27.83 -14.90 26.64
N ARG A 7 -27.16 -15.29 27.74
CA ARG A 7 -25.72 -15.02 27.92
C ARG A 7 -24.84 -15.69 26.87
N ASP A 8 -25.17 -16.91 26.43
CA ASP A 8 -24.38 -17.61 25.39
C ASP A 8 -24.54 -16.99 23.99
N ALA A 9 -25.75 -16.50 23.67
CA ALA A 9 -26.02 -15.79 22.43
C ALA A 9 -25.32 -14.43 22.39
N GLN A 10 -25.28 -13.72 23.53
CA GLN A 10 -24.57 -12.45 23.66
C GLN A 10 -23.05 -12.63 23.60
N LEU A 11 -22.50 -13.71 24.18
CA LEU A 11 -21.08 -14.05 24.05
C LEU A 11 -20.68 -14.41 22.61
N LYS A 12 -21.58 -15.01 21.81
CA LYS A 12 -21.32 -15.26 20.38
C LYS A 12 -21.32 -14.00 19.52
N GLN A 13 -22.11 -12.98 19.87
CA GLN A 13 -22.03 -11.67 19.21
C GLN A 13 -20.79 -10.86 19.65
N LEU A 14 -20.38 -10.96 20.91
CA LEU A 14 -19.18 -10.29 21.44
C LEU A 14 -17.87 -10.96 21.00
N GLY A 15 -17.89 -12.23 20.62
CA GLY A 15 -16.72 -12.97 20.12
C GLY A 15 -16.26 -12.57 18.71
N SER A 16 -17.11 -11.90 17.93
CA SER A 16 -16.74 -11.37 16.60
C SER A 16 -16.19 -9.94 16.66
N GLN A 17 -16.07 -9.37 17.86
CA GLN A 17 -15.62 -7.99 18.08
C GLN A 17 -14.29 -7.93 18.82
N SER A 18 -13.37 -8.81 18.42
CA SER A 18 -11.99 -8.91 18.87
C SER A 18 -11.17 -9.20 17.62
N ARG A 19 -10.12 -8.48 17.22
CA ARG A 19 -9.21 -7.48 17.79
C ARG A 19 -8.55 -6.86 16.54
N LEU A 20 -8.29 -5.57 16.46
CA LEU A 20 -7.11 -4.89 16.98
C LEU A 20 -7.34 -3.39 16.74
N PRO A 21 -6.65 -2.47 17.46
CA PRO A 21 -6.56 -1.10 16.99
C PRO A 21 -6.12 -1.11 15.52
N THR A 22 -6.90 -0.44 14.68
CA THR A 22 -6.64 -0.13 13.27
C THR A 22 -5.36 0.69 13.17
N GLN A 23 -4.23 0.05 13.42
CA GLN A 23 -2.93 0.48 12.94
C GLN A 23 -2.60 -0.50 11.83
N THR A 24 -2.84 -0.05 10.61
CA THR A 24 -2.35 -0.78 9.45
C THR A 24 -0.83 -0.94 9.61
N TRP A 25 -0.27 -2.06 9.15
CA TRP A 25 1.19 -2.25 9.14
C TRP A 25 1.89 -1.08 8.44
N TYR A 26 1.19 -0.44 7.49
CA TYR A 26 1.54 0.85 6.87
C TYR A 26 1.77 2.00 7.88
N GLU A 27 0.85 2.26 8.80
CA GLU A 27 1.00 3.33 9.81
C GLU A 27 2.14 3.05 10.80
N TRP A 28 2.36 1.77 11.14
CA TRP A 28 3.41 1.35 12.05
C TRP A 28 4.81 1.36 11.40
N PHE A 29 4.94 0.91 10.15
CA PHE A 29 6.22 0.80 9.44
C PHE A 29 6.74 2.16 8.96
N TRP A 30 5.85 3.07 8.55
CA TRP A 30 6.23 4.40 8.02
C TRP A 30 6.28 5.49 9.08
N GLY A 31 5.90 5.18 10.33
CA GLY A 31 5.97 6.12 11.45
C GLY A 31 5.45 7.50 11.09
N ILE A 32 4.32 7.55 10.37
CA ILE A 32 3.77 8.78 9.76
C ILE A 32 3.45 9.75 10.90
N LYS A 33 4.45 10.54 11.28
CA LYS A 33 4.21 11.85 11.85
C LYS A 33 3.62 12.63 10.70
N THR A 34 2.31 12.78 10.69
CA THR A 34 1.62 13.85 9.98
C THR A 34 2.19 15.18 10.51
N LYS A 35 3.41 15.56 10.09
CA LYS A 35 3.94 16.89 10.30
C LYS A 35 3.23 17.75 9.28
N GLY A 36 2.33 18.60 9.80
CA GLY A 36 1.42 19.42 9.02
C GLY A 36 2.10 20.15 7.86
N GLY A 37 1.60 19.87 6.66
CA GLY A 37 1.83 20.56 5.40
C GLY A 37 0.89 19.93 4.36
N PRO A 38 0.27 20.71 3.45
CA PRO A 38 -0.82 20.23 2.59
C PRO A 38 -0.39 19.34 1.42
N ALA A 39 0.78 18.71 1.44
CA ALA A 39 1.10 17.64 0.51
C ALA A 39 0.52 16.34 1.10
N ARG A 40 -0.76 16.08 0.84
CA ARG A 40 -1.36 14.81 1.26
C ARG A 40 -0.60 13.73 0.49
N ALA A 41 -0.29 12.60 1.12
CA ALA A 41 0.34 11.46 0.44
C ALA A 41 -0.37 11.04 -0.88
N ILE A 42 -1.63 11.46 -1.05
CA ILE A 42 -2.46 11.31 -2.25
C ILE A 42 -2.01 12.24 -3.40
N ASP A 43 -1.54 13.46 -3.12
CA ASP A 43 -1.07 14.42 -4.15
C ASP A 43 0.22 13.93 -4.84
N ALA A 44 1.02 13.10 -4.17
CA ALA A 44 2.17 12.48 -4.81
C ALA A 44 1.79 11.31 -5.74
N ALA A 45 0.69 10.61 -5.47
CA ALA A 45 0.17 9.60 -6.39
C ALA A 45 -0.35 10.24 -7.69
N THR A 46 -0.88 11.47 -7.61
CA THR A 46 -1.29 12.25 -8.80
C THR A 46 -0.11 12.93 -9.50
N SER A 47 1.09 12.86 -8.93
CA SER A 47 2.24 13.56 -9.47
C SER A 47 2.86 12.82 -10.65
N GLU A 48 2.99 13.55 -11.75
CA GLU A 48 3.50 13.01 -13.03
C GLU A 48 4.90 12.41 -12.89
N SER A 49 5.76 13.00 -12.04
CA SER A 49 7.10 12.48 -11.75
C SER A 49 7.09 11.08 -11.15
N LEU A 50 6.23 10.85 -10.14
CA LEU A 50 6.13 9.56 -9.46
C LEU A 50 5.53 8.51 -10.39
N ARG A 51 4.45 8.88 -11.08
CA ARG A 51 3.78 8.01 -12.04
C ARG A 51 4.72 7.62 -13.17
N THR A 52 5.51 8.55 -13.70
CA THR A 52 6.49 8.28 -14.75
C THR A 52 7.55 7.31 -14.27
N ALA A 53 8.13 7.52 -13.08
CA ALA A 53 9.11 6.60 -12.50
C ALA A 53 8.51 5.20 -12.29
N PHE A 54 7.25 5.13 -11.84
CA PHE A 54 6.54 3.87 -11.66
C PHE A 54 6.32 3.12 -12.97
N ILE A 55 5.82 3.80 -14.00
CA ILE A 55 5.61 3.23 -15.35
C ILE A 55 6.95 2.79 -15.94
N GLN A 56 8.00 3.59 -15.82
CA GLN A 56 9.34 3.22 -16.31
C GLN A 56 9.84 1.93 -15.64
N MET A 57 9.62 1.79 -14.34
CA MET A 57 9.95 0.55 -13.62
C MET A 57 9.10 -0.64 -14.09
N LEU A 58 7.80 -0.45 -14.32
CA LEU A 58 6.94 -1.49 -14.87
C LEU A 58 7.37 -1.91 -16.29
N ASP A 59 7.70 -0.95 -17.15
CA ASP A 59 8.10 -1.19 -18.54
C ASP A 59 9.44 -1.94 -18.62
N GLN A 60 10.38 -1.58 -17.73
CA GLN A 60 11.66 -2.27 -17.58
C GLN A 60 11.56 -3.64 -16.90
N THR A 61 10.43 -3.93 -16.26
CA THR A 61 10.22 -5.19 -15.54
C THR A 61 9.48 -6.17 -16.43
N GLU A 62 10.22 -7.04 -17.11
CA GLU A 62 9.64 -8.14 -17.88
C GLU A 62 9.17 -9.28 -16.95
N PRO A 63 7.97 -9.85 -17.15
CA PRO A 63 7.53 -11.03 -16.39
C PRO A 63 8.54 -12.19 -16.54
N PRO A 64 8.93 -12.90 -15.47
CA PRO A 64 8.37 -12.92 -14.11
C PRO A 64 9.10 -11.99 -13.12
N ALA A 65 9.88 -11.02 -13.60
CA ALA A 65 10.61 -10.11 -12.73
C ALA A 65 9.65 -9.24 -11.90
N VAL A 66 10.14 -8.82 -10.74
CA VAL A 66 9.40 -8.00 -9.80
C VAL A 66 10.35 -7.02 -9.13
N PHE A 67 9.87 -5.82 -8.82
CA PHE A 67 10.58 -4.76 -8.13
C PHE A 67 9.92 -4.42 -6.80
N LYS A 68 10.60 -3.60 -5.99
CA LYS A 68 10.10 -3.13 -4.69
C LYS A 68 9.60 -1.69 -4.83
N PRO A 69 8.59 -1.27 -4.05
CA PRO A 69 8.17 0.13 -3.98
C PRO A 69 9.33 1.10 -3.66
N SER A 70 10.26 0.66 -2.81
CA SER A 70 11.47 1.41 -2.45
C SER A 70 12.32 1.79 -3.66
N GLU A 71 12.41 0.92 -4.67
CA GLU A 71 13.20 1.20 -5.88
C GLU A 71 12.58 2.32 -6.71
N VAL A 72 11.24 2.42 -6.74
CA VAL A 72 10.55 3.52 -7.43
C VAL A 72 10.79 4.83 -6.68
N ALA A 73 10.65 4.80 -5.35
CA ALA A 73 10.85 5.99 -4.53
C ALA A 73 12.30 6.50 -4.56
N THR A 74 13.29 5.61 -4.62
CA THR A 74 14.71 5.98 -4.74
C THR A 74 15.11 6.47 -6.13
N GLN A 75 14.33 6.18 -7.18
CA GLN A 75 14.53 6.79 -8.49
C GLN A 75 14.19 8.29 -8.53
N LEU A 76 13.34 8.75 -7.60
CA LEU A 76 13.01 10.17 -7.52
C LEU A 76 14.24 10.98 -7.14
N LYS A 77 14.51 12.02 -7.91
CA LYS A 77 15.55 12.99 -7.56
C LYS A 77 15.10 13.79 -6.35
N GLN A 78 16.07 14.26 -5.56
CA GLN A 78 15.80 15.15 -4.43
C GLN A 78 15.03 16.41 -4.84
N SER A 79 15.23 16.91 -6.06
CA SER A 79 14.47 18.00 -6.66
C SER A 79 12.98 17.67 -6.82
N GLN A 80 12.67 16.44 -7.25
CA GLN A 80 11.30 15.97 -7.42
C GLN A 80 10.65 15.70 -6.07
N LEU A 81 11.37 15.11 -5.11
CA LEU A 81 10.88 14.96 -3.74
C LEU A 81 10.55 16.31 -3.11
N ALA A 82 11.43 17.31 -3.26
CA ALA A 82 11.20 18.66 -2.73
C ALA A 82 10.01 19.35 -3.40
N ASP A 83 9.80 19.16 -4.70
CA ASP A 83 8.61 19.66 -5.42
C ASP A 83 7.31 19.06 -4.88
N LEU A 84 7.35 17.79 -4.46
CA LEU A 84 6.27 17.08 -3.78
C LEU A 84 6.12 17.45 -2.30
N GLY A 85 7.01 18.29 -1.77
CA GLY A 85 7.05 18.62 -0.34
C GLY A 85 7.64 17.54 0.55
N TYR A 86 8.36 16.57 -0.02
CA TYR A 86 9.07 15.50 0.70
C TYR A 86 10.55 15.81 0.86
N GLU A 87 11.07 15.54 2.06
CA GLU A 87 12.50 15.62 2.35
C GLU A 87 13.19 14.29 2.03
N LYS A 88 12.46 13.17 2.12
CA LYS A 88 12.98 11.81 1.95
C LYS A 88 12.13 10.98 1.00
N TRP A 89 12.80 10.05 0.30
CA TRP A 89 12.14 9.05 -0.54
C TRP A 89 11.16 8.17 0.24
N GLU A 90 11.41 7.96 1.54
CA GLU A 90 10.54 7.21 2.45
C GLU A 90 9.12 7.79 2.50
N GLU A 91 8.98 9.10 2.36
CA GLU A 91 7.69 9.81 2.41
C GLU A 91 6.88 9.63 1.12
N ALA A 92 7.53 9.29 0.01
CA ALA A 92 6.88 9.01 -1.27
C ALA A 92 6.36 7.56 -1.37
N LEU A 93 6.78 6.67 -0.47
CA LEU A 93 6.39 5.26 -0.53
C LEU A 93 4.89 5.01 -0.45
N PRO A 94 4.13 5.64 0.46
CA PRO A 94 2.67 5.55 0.43
C PRO A 94 2.07 5.73 -0.96
N ALA A 95 2.50 6.77 -1.67
CA ALA A 95 2.02 7.08 -3.01
C ALA A 95 2.38 5.99 -4.03
N VAL A 96 3.56 5.38 -3.92
CA VAL A 96 3.95 4.23 -4.75
C VAL A 96 3.06 3.01 -4.48
N TYR A 97 2.71 2.74 -3.22
CA TYR A 97 1.78 1.66 -2.88
C TYR A 97 0.40 1.93 -3.49
N HIS A 98 -0.13 3.15 -3.39
CA HIS A 98 -1.38 3.53 -4.04
C HIS A 98 -1.35 3.29 -5.55
N LEU A 99 -0.32 3.80 -6.25
CA LEU A 99 -0.14 3.57 -7.67
C LEU A 99 -0.09 2.08 -8.03
N ALA A 100 0.56 1.25 -7.21
CA ALA A 100 0.62 -0.18 -7.47
C ALA A 100 -0.75 -0.85 -7.47
N PHE A 101 -1.64 -0.46 -6.55
CA PHE A 101 -3.01 -0.96 -6.52
C PHE A 101 -3.83 -0.42 -7.67
N GLU A 102 -3.72 0.88 -8.00
CA GLU A 102 -4.42 1.45 -9.16
C GLU A 102 -4.04 0.75 -10.48
N TYR A 103 -2.74 0.53 -10.70
CA TYR A 103 -2.25 -0.17 -11.89
C TYR A 103 -2.64 -1.64 -11.94
N ARG A 104 -2.85 -2.24 -10.76
CA ARG A 104 -3.36 -3.60 -10.65
C ARG A 104 -4.86 -3.66 -10.96
N GLU A 105 -5.64 -2.68 -10.52
CA GLU A 105 -7.09 -2.61 -10.81
C GLU A 105 -7.35 -2.50 -12.32
N ILE A 106 -6.49 -1.82 -13.07
CA ILE A 106 -6.56 -1.75 -14.53
C ILE A 106 -5.87 -2.94 -15.24
N GLY A 107 -5.33 -3.91 -14.50
CA GLY A 107 -4.72 -5.13 -15.04
C GLY A 107 -3.32 -4.95 -15.64
N GLU A 108 -2.64 -3.83 -15.39
CA GLU A 108 -1.30 -3.54 -15.92
C GLU A 108 -0.18 -3.99 -14.95
N ALA A 109 -0.49 -4.08 -13.66
CA ALA A 109 0.46 -4.52 -12.63
C ALA A 109 -0.05 -5.72 -11.83
N VAL A 110 0.89 -6.52 -11.34
CA VAL A 110 0.65 -7.61 -10.39
C VAL A 110 1.36 -7.31 -9.09
N ILE A 111 0.65 -7.49 -7.97
CA ILE A 111 1.24 -7.34 -6.64
C ILE A 111 1.51 -8.71 -6.07
N LEU A 112 2.74 -8.95 -5.64
CA LEU A 112 3.17 -10.17 -4.99
C LEU A 112 3.55 -9.90 -3.53
N ARG A 113 3.03 -10.71 -2.62
CA ARG A 113 3.42 -10.72 -1.21
C ARG A 113 4.04 -12.06 -0.87
N LYS A 114 5.26 -12.06 -0.31
CA LYS A 114 6.00 -13.29 0.06
C LYS A 114 6.05 -14.33 -1.09
N GLY A 115 6.15 -13.85 -2.34
CA GLY A 115 6.18 -14.69 -3.55
C GLY A 115 4.83 -15.23 -4.00
N LYS A 116 3.73 -14.83 -3.37
CA LYS A 116 2.35 -15.18 -3.78
C LYS A 116 1.68 -13.97 -4.38
N LEU A 117 0.92 -14.18 -5.46
CA LEU A 117 0.06 -13.13 -6.02
C LEU A 117 -0.97 -12.71 -4.97
N LEU A 118 -1.16 -11.40 -4.81
CA LEU A 118 -2.18 -10.85 -3.94
C LEU A 118 -3.56 -11.05 -4.61
N PRO A 119 -4.60 -11.52 -3.89
CA PRO A 119 -5.94 -11.74 -4.46
C PRO A 119 -6.65 -10.42 -4.72
N GLU A 120 -7.40 -10.30 -5.83
CA GLU A 120 -7.99 -9.03 -6.31
C GLU A 120 -8.73 -8.21 -5.25
N ASP A 121 -9.51 -8.85 -4.37
CA ASP A 121 -10.19 -8.23 -3.23
C ASP A 121 -9.28 -7.63 -2.14
N ALA A 122 -7.98 -7.95 -2.14
CA ALA A 122 -7.05 -7.39 -1.16
C ALA A 122 -6.83 -5.90 -1.41
N SER A 123 -6.99 -5.12 -0.34
CA SER A 123 -6.73 -3.69 -0.31
C SER A 123 -5.39 -3.37 0.35
N ILE A 124 -4.95 -2.10 0.29
CA ILE A 124 -3.73 -1.63 0.96
C ILE A 124 -3.80 -1.90 2.48
N GLU A 125 -5.00 -1.83 3.06
CA GLU A 125 -5.24 -2.05 4.50
C GLU A 125 -4.99 -3.50 4.95
N ASP A 126 -5.17 -4.48 4.05
CA ASP A 126 -4.87 -5.89 4.27
C ASP A 126 -3.37 -6.21 4.19
N LEU A 127 -2.54 -5.23 3.80
CA LEU A 127 -1.10 -5.42 3.74
C LEU A 127 -0.50 -5.43 5.14
N ASP A 128 -0.02 -6.60 5.52
CA ASP A 128 0.77 -6.84 6.73
C ASP A 128 2.27 -7.02 6.38
N GLY A 129 2.79 -6.29 5.39
CA GLY A 129 4.19 -6.43 5.00
C GLY A 129 4.59 -5.84 3.65
N PRO A 130 5.90 -5.84 3.36
CA PRO A 130 6.43 -5.33 2.10
C PRO A 130 5.90 -6.14 0.93
N ILE A 131 5.51 -5.44 -0.12
CA ILE A 131 5.05 -6.01 -1.39
C ILE A 131 6.15 -5.97 -2.43
N LYS A 132 5.99 -6.79 -3.46
CA LYS A 132 6.71 -6.70 -4.71
C LYS A 132 5.72 -6.44 -5.82
N ILE A 133 6.13 -5.67 -6.81
CA ILE A 133 5.29 -5.26 -7.92
C ILE A 133 5.93 -5.83 -9.18
N GLY A 134 5.13 -6.46 -10.03
CA GLY A 134 5.54 -6.92 -11.34
C GLY A 134 4.61 -6.36 -12.40
N ARG A 135 5.02 -6.48 -13.65
CA ARG A 135 4.14 -6.22 -14.79
C ARG A 135 3.17 -7.38 -14.96
N ALA A 136 1.91 -7.07 -15.25
CA ALA A 136 0.94 -8.10 -15.61
C ALA A 136 1.34 -8.72 -16.96
N SER A 137 1.42 -10.05 -16.99
CA SER A 137 1.49 -10.79 -18.25
C SER A 137 0.07 -10.88 -18.79
N SER A 138 -0.34 -9.93 -19.63
CA SER A 138 -1.46 -10.17 -20.56
C SER A 138 -1.12 -11.30 -21.53
#